data_AF-A0A4Q7DYK3-F1
#
_entry.id   AF-A0A4Q7DYK3-F1
#
_cell.length_a   1.000
_cell.length_b   1.000
_cell.length_c   1.000
_cell.angle_alpha   90.00
_cell.angle_beta   90.00
_cell.angle_gamma   90.00
#
_symmetry.space_group_name_H-M   'P 1'
#
loop_
_entity.id
_entity.type
_entity.pdbx_description
1 polymer ?
#
loop_
_entity_poly.entity_id
_entity_poly.type
_entity_poly.pdbx_seq_one_letter_code
_entity_poly.pdbx_strand_id
1 'polypeptide(L)'
;MQDTQGNGRTIREHKVALSDELSAAIRAYAKQHEVSPAAIFHAAWALVLGACSNQQEVVFGTVMSGRMNGGAGVERLLGMLINTLPVAVPLQGASVADFIIEVDRRLKALLPYEQVSLAQAQKYSAVGSDGPLFSAMLNYRHTELGETDSDAQESDIQALGAQERTNYPFNLSVNDYGAAHVFSLDLQIDEQVEISRIADYVMTALSTLTDAAHTQPVHALSVLPADEVTRLLTQGQQSLSYDNTACIHQLFE
;
A
#
# COMPACT_ATOMS: atom_id res chain seq x y z
N MET A 1 -11.96 5.76 -9.38
CA MET A 1 -11.60 5.68 -10.81
C MET A 1 -11.54 4.21 -11.20
N GLN A 2 -12.32 3.79 -12.20
CA GLN A 2 -12.36 2.39 -12.68
C GLN A 2 -11.63 2.19 -14.01
N ASP A 3 -11.09 3.26 -14.60
CA ASP A 3 -10.37 3.16 -15.87
C ASP A 3 -8.98 2.55 -15.66
N THR A 4 -8.85 1.28 -16.06
CA THR A 4 -7.59 0.52 -16.12
C THR A 4 -7.20 0.23 -17.57
N GLN A 5 -7.85 0.90 -18.54
CA GLN A 5 -7.59 0.78 -19.98
C GLN A 5 -6.72 1.93 -20.51
N GLY A 6 -6.33 2.87 -19.65
CA GLY A 6 -5.41 3.95 -19.98
C GLY A 6 -4.03 3.46 -20.39
N ASN A 7 -3.38 4.18 -21.32
CA ASN A 7 -2.02 3.86 -21.82
C ASN A 7 -0.88 4.25 -20.85
N GLY A 8 -1.20 4.46 -19.58
CA GLY A 8 -0.25 4.84 -18.52
C GLY A 8 0.42 6.21 -18.68
N ARG A 9 -0.01 7.07 -19.63
CA ARG A 9 0.64 8.37 -19.90
C ARG A 9 0.38 9.43 -18.83
N THR A 10 -0.69 9.27 -18.06
CA THR A 10 -1.13 10.18 -16.98
C THR A 10 -0.55 9.77 -15.63
N ILE A 11 0.24 8.70 -15.55
CA ILE A 11 0.83 8.21 -14.31
C ILE A 11 2.06 9.03 -13.94
N ARG A 12 2.09 9.53 -12.71
CA ARG A 12 3.22 10.24 -12.09
C ARG A 12 3.96 9.30 -11.15
N GLU A 13 5.27 9.51 -11.01
CA GLU A 13 6.13 8.72 -10.13
C GLU A 13 6.60 9.56 -8.95
N HIS A 14 6.64 8.97 -7.76
CA HIS A 14 7.19 9.59 -6.57
C HIS A 14 7.95 8.57 -5.74
N LYS A 15 9.21 8.86 -5.41
CA LYS A 15 10.09 7.97 -4.65
C LYS A 15 10.37 8.54 -3.28
N VAL A 16 10.18 7.74 -2.24
CA VAL A 16 10.37 8.14 -0.85
C VAL A 16 11.18 7.08 -0.12
N ALA A 17 12.29 7.47 0.50
CA ALA A 17 12.99 6.63 1.46
C ALA A 17 12.33 6.78 2.84
N LEU A 18 12.12 5.67 3.54
CA LEU A 18 11.71 5.71 4.94
C LEU A 18 12.87 6.19 5.80
N SER A 19 12.56 6.80 6.96
CA SER A 19 13.59 7.11 7.94
C SER A 19 14.15 5.83 8.55
N ASP A 20 15.34 5.92 9.14
CA ASP A 20 15.96 4.81 9.87
C ASP A 20 15.07 4.34 11.02
N GLU A 21 14.46 5.27 11.74
CA GLU A 21 13.59 4.99 12.88
C GLU A 21 12.34 4.21 12.45
N LEU A 22 11.65 4.66 11.40
CA LEU A 22 10.45 3.98 10.92
C LEU A 22 10.79 2.61 10.32
N SER A 23 11.90 2.52 9.58
CA SER A 23 12.37 1.23 9.05
C SER A 23 12.68 0.24 10.17
N ALA A 24 13.36 0.69 11.22
CA ALA A 24 13.64 -0.13 12.40
C ALA A 24 12.35 -0.51 13.15
N ALA A 25 11.39 0.40 13.30
CA ALA A 25 10.11 0.14 13.94
C ALA A 25 9.30 -0.93 13.19
N ILE A 26 9.22 -0.84 11.86
CA ILE A 26 8.55 -1.85 11.02
C ILE A 26 9.19 -3.23 11.21
N ARG A 27 10.53 -3.32 11.16
CA ARG A 27 11.24 -4.60 11.35
C ARG A 27 11.06 -5.15 12.76
N ALA A 28 11.12 -4.29 13.78
CA ALA A 28 10.91 -4.67 15.17
C ALA A 28 9.50 -5.19 15.41
N TYR A 29 8.48 -4.49 14.88
CA TYR A 29 7.09 -4.89 14.96
C TYR A 29 6.86 -6.24 14.27
N ALA A 30 7.36 -6.40 13.04
CA ALA A 30 7.26 -7.65 12.28
C ALA A 30 7.83 -8.82 13.08
N LYS A 31 9.02 -8.65 13.67
CA LYS A 31 9.67 -9.66 14.50
C LYS A 31 8.89 -9.96 15.78
N GLN A 32 8.40 -8.92 16.48
CA GLN A 32 7.67 -9.07 17.74
C GLN A 32 6.35 -9.85 17.57
N HIS A 33 5.67 -9.63 16.44
CA HIS A 33 4.37 -10.24 16.15
C HIS A 33 4.43 -11.45 15.21
N GLU A 34 5.64 -11.91 14.86
CA GLU A 34 5.88 -13.07 13.97
C GLU A 34 5.17 -12.96 12.60
N VAL A 35 5.08 -11.74 12.07
CA VAL A 35 4.50 -11.41 10.77
C VAL A 35 5.57 -10.93 9.80
N SER A 36 5.29 -11.00 8.49
CA SER A 36 6.20 -10.45 7.48
C SER A 36 6.16 -8.91 7.45
N PRO A 37 7.28 -8.23 7.16
CA PRO A 37 7.24 -6.78 6.89
C PRO A 37 6.29 -6.45 5.73
N ALA A 38 6.21 -7.33 4.73
CA ALA A 38 5.26 -7.23 3.63
C ALA A 38 3.81 -7.07 4.13
N ALA A 39 3.39 -7.83 5.15
CA ALA A 39 2.05 -7.72 5.71
C ALA A 39 1.76 -6.33 6.31
N ILE A 40 2.76 -5.70 6.95
CA ILE A 40 2.62 -4.35 7.51
C ILE A 40 2.39 -3.32 6.38
N PHE A 41 3.15 -3.41 5.28
CA PHE A 41 2.94 -2.55 4.12
C PHE A 41 1.58 -2.79 3.44
N HIS A 42 1.13 -4.04 3.35
CA HIS A 42 -0.21 -4.37 2.83
C HIS A 42 -1.32 -3.84 3.74
N ALA A 43 -1.14 -3.92 5.05
CA ALA A 43 -2.06 -3.36 6.04
C ALA A 43 -2.14 -1.83 5.91
N ALA A 44 -0.99 -1.14 5.79
CA ALA A 44 -0.93 0.30 5.58
C ALA A 44 -1.63 0.71 4.28
N TRP A 45 -1.37 0.00 3.19
CA TRP A 45 -2.01 0.27 1.90
C TRP A 45 -3.52 0.03 1.94
N ALA A 46 -3.96 -1.01 2.63
CA ALA A 46 -5.38 -1.29 2.84
C ALA A 46 -6.08 -0.16 3.61
N LEU A 47 -5.43 0.42 4.63
CA LEU A 47 -5.97 1.57 5.37
C LEU A 47 -6.10 2.80 4.49
N VAL A 48 -5.07 3.12 3.69
CA VAL A 48 -5.10 4.27 2.77
C VAL A 48 -6.21 4.11 1.75
N LEU A 49 -6.31 2.94 1.11
CA LEU A 49 -7.39 2.65 0.16
C LEU A 49 -8.77 2.74 0.83
N GLY A 50 -8.92 2.19 2.03
CA GLY A 50 -10.18 2.21 2.78
C GLY A 50 -10.63 3.63 3.10
N ALA A 51 -9.70 4.46 3.59
CA ALA A 51 -9.95 5.86 3.90
C ALA A 51 -10.32 6.68 2.64
N CYS A 52 -9.61 6.48 1.53
CA CYS A 52 -9.87 7.22 0.29
C CYS A 52 -11.13 6.75 -0.48
N SER A 53 -11.56 5.51 -0.27
CA SER A 53 -12.73 4.92 -0.95
C SER A 53 -13.97 4.80 -0.07
N ASN A 54 -13.86 5.16 1.22
CA ASN A 54 -14.87 4.98 2.26
C ASN A 54 -15.41 3.53 2.29
N GLN A 55 -14.50 2.56 2.14
CA GLN A 55 -14.83 1.13 2.15
C GLN A 55 -14.36 0.47 3.44
N GLN A 56 -15.13 -0.49 3.91
CA GLN A 56 -14.82 -1.28 5.10
C GLN A 56 -14.10 -2.60 4.79
N GLU A 57 -14.03 -2.96 3.50
CA GLU A 57 -13.21 -4.04 2.95
C GLU A 57 -12.68 -3.55 1.61
N VAL A 58 -11.38 -3.74 1.37
CA VAL A 58 -10.73 -3.28 0.14
C VAL A 58 -10.11 -4.46 -0.59
N VAL A 59 -10.16 -4.41 -1.93
CA VAL A 59 -9.52 -5.39 -2.80
C VAL A 59 -8.48 -4.70 -3.66
N PHE A 60 -7.25 -5.21 -3.64
CA PHE A 60 -6.16 -4.71 -4.48
C PHE A 60 -5.29 -5.87 -4.96
N GLY A 61 -4.51 -5.64 -6.01
CA GLY A 61 -3.57 -6.62 -6.54
C GLY A 61 -2.31 -6.68 -5.69
N THR A 62 -1.84 -7.88 -5.37
CA THR A 62 -0.51 -8.09 -4.79
C THR A 62 0.36 -8.90 -5.75
N VAL A 63 1.61 -8.46 -5.93
CA VAL A 63 2.59 -9.17 -6.75
C VAL A 63 3.19 -10.32 -5.96
N MET A 64 2.99 -11.53 -6.47
CA MET A 64 3.59 -12.77 -5.98
C MET A 64 4.84 -13.03 -6.83
N SER A 65 6.02 -13.03 -6.20
CA SER A 65 7.30 -13.24 -6.90
C SER A 65 7.61 -14.71 -7.21
N GLY A 66 6.86 -15.65 -6.63
CA GLY A 66 7.14 -17.10 -6.72
C GLY A 66 8.40 -17.55 -5.98
N ARG A 67 9.08 -16.64 -5.26
CA ARG A 67 10.40 -16.88 -4.64
C ARG A 67 10.41 -16.84 -3.13
N MET A 68 9.38 -16.29 -2.48
CA MET A 68 9.32 -16.14 -1.02
C MET A 68 9.23 -17.47 -0.25
N ASN A 69 8.83 -18.57 -0.91
CA ASN A 69 8.61 -19.87 -0.27
C ASN A 69 9.32 -21.05 -0.95
N GLY A 70 10.17 -20.77 -1.95
CA GLY A 70 10.90 -21.82 -2.63
C GLY A 70 12.05 -22.29 -1.77
N GLY A 71 11.92 -23.47 -1.14
CA GLY A 71 13.05 -24.14 -0.49
C GLY A 71 14.28 -24.17 -1.41
N ALA A 72 15.48 -24.24 -0.81
CA ALA A 72 16.78 -24.18 -1.48
C ALA A 72 16.75 -24.81 -2.90
N GLY A 73 16.74 -23.97 -3.94
CA GLY A 73 16.74 -24.40 -5.35
C GLY A 73 15.75 -23.70 -6.29
N VAL A 74 14.71 -23.00 -5.82
CA VAL A 74 13.78 -22.27 -6.70
C VAL A 74 14.38 -20.98 -7.26
N GLU A 75 15.41 -20.44 -6.60
CA GLU A 75 16.18 -19.27 -7.03
C GLU A 75 16.84 -19.44 -8.41
N ARG A 76 17.04 -20.69 -8.85
CA ARG A 76 17.69 -21.06 -10.12
C ARG A 76 16.75 -21.28 -11.31
N LEU A 77 15.43 -21.12 -11.15
CA LEU A 77 14.50 -21.21 -12.27
C LEU A 77 14.46 -19.88 -13.04
N LEU A 78 15.09 -19.87 -14.22
CA LEU A 78 15.02 -18.79 -15.20
C LEU A 78 13.63 -18.80 -15.87
N GLY A 79 12.74 -17.92 -15.42
CA GLY A 79 11.41 -17.67 -16.01
C GLY A 79 10.66 -16.56 -15.26
N MET A 80 9.71 -15.89 -15.92
CA MET A 80 8.80 -14.93 -15.26
C MET A 80 7.88 -15.69 -14.31
N LEU A 81 8.25 -15.74 -13.03
CA LEU A 81 7.45 -16.27 -11.92
C LEU A 81 6.60 -15.19 -11.23
N ILE A 82 6.55 -13.99 -11.83
CA ILE A 82 5.81 -12.86 -11.29
C ILE A 82 4.34 -13.01 -11.70
N ASN A 83 3.46 -13.16 -10.74
CA ASN A 83 2.03 -13.19 -10.94
C ASN A 83 1.33 -12.19 -10.01
N THR A 84 0.16 -11.70 -10.40
CA THR A 84 -0.63 -10.79 -9.57
C THR A 84 -1.93 -11.45 -9.15
N LEU A 85 -2.18 -11.48 -7.85
CA LEU A 85 -3.42 -12.03 -7.29
C LEU A 85 -4.19 -10.94 -6.54
N PRO A 86 -5.54 -10.97 -6.57
CA PRO A 86 -6.33 -10.10 -5.72
C PRO A 86 -6.20 -10.52 -4.26
N VAL A 87 -5.98 -9.55 -3.37
CA VAL A 87 -6.10 -9.72 -1.92
C VAL A 87 -7.25 -8.86 -1.42
N ALA A 88 -8.20 -9.47 -0.71
CA ALA A 88 -9.28 -8.76 -0.02
C ALA A 88 -8.89 -8.56 1.44
N VAL A 89 -9.00 -7.34 1.96
CA VAL A 89 -8.59 -6.98 3.32
C VAL A 89 -9.75 -6.27 4.04
N PRO A 90 -10.38 -6.91 5.04
CA PRO A 90 -11.41 -6.29 5.86
C PRO A 90 -10.78 -5.34 6.90
N LEU A 91 -11.39 -4.18 7.12
CA LEU A 91 -10.87 -3.12 8.00
C LEU A 91 -11.65 -3.01 9.34
N GLN A 92 -12.67 -3.83 9.56
CA GLN A 92 -13.54 -3.75 10.75
C GLN A 92 -13.09 -4.67 11.90
N GLY A 93 -13.35 -4.20 13.13
CA GLY A 93 -13.50 -5.07 14.30
C GLY A 93 -12.23 -5.70 14.88
N ALA A 94 -11.05 -5.32 14.41
CA ALA A 94 -9.77 -5.87 14.85
C ALA A 94 -8.92 -4.84 15.61
N SER A 95 -8.12 -5.32 16.57
CA SER A 95 -6.96 -4.58 17.06
C SER A 95 -5.94 -4.42 15.93
N VAL A 96 -5.01 -3.47 16.07
CA VAL A 96 -3.93 -3.27 15.08
C VAL A 96 -3.12 -4.55 14.85
N ALA A 97 -2.78 -5.25 15.93
CA ALA A 97 -2.03 -6.50 15.86
C ALA A 97 -2.83 -7.61 15.15
N ASP A 98 -4.08 -7.82 15.54
CA ASP A 98 -4.94 -8.85 14.91
C ASP A 98 -5.15 -8.56 13.43
N PHE A 99 -5.28 -7.29 13.06
CA PHE A 99 -5.41 -6.86 11.68
C PHE A 99 -4.18 -7.21 10.84
N ILE A 100 -2.97 -6.88 11.32
CA ILE A 100 -1.73 -7.19 10.60
C ILE A 100 -1.51 -8.71 10.51
N ILE A 101 -1.81 -9.46 11.58
CA ILE A 101 -1.74 -10.93 11.59
C ILE A 101 -2.71 -11.52 10.57
N GLU A 102 -3.93 -11.00 10.49
CA GLU A 102 -4.92 -11.44 9.51
C GLU A 102 -4.49 -11.13 8.07
N VAL A 103 -3.90 -9.96 7.83
CA VAL A 103 -3.31 -9.61 6.53
C VAL A 103 -2.18 -10.58 6.16
N ASP A 104 -1.26 -10.87 7.08
CA ASP A 104 -0.17 -11.83 6.86
C ASP A 104 -0.70 -13.24 6.56
N ARG A 105 -1.73 -13.68 7.30
CA ARG A 105 -2.41 -14.96 7.06
C ARG A 105 -3.04 -15.01 5.66
N ARG A 106 -3.65 -13.92 5.19
CA ARG A 106 -4.24 -13.83 3.85
C ARG A 106 -3.18 -13.87 2.76
N LEU A 107 -2.07 -13.15 2.92
CA LEU A 107 -0.94 -13.20 1.98
C LEU A 107 -0.37 -14.62 1.89
N LYS A 108 -0.18 -15.30 3.04
CA LYS A 108 0.27 -16.69 3.06
C LYS A 108 -0.74 -17.64 2.39
N ALA A 109 -2.04 -17.39 2.54
CA ALA A 109 -3.10 -18.18 1.90
C ALA A 109 -3.14 -18.03 0.37
N LEU A 110 -2.51 -16.99 -0.20
CA LEU A 110 -2.37 -16.81 -1.65
C LEU A 110 -1.24 -17.64 -2.26
N LEU A 111 -0.23 -18.05 -1.47
CA LEU A 111 0.94 -18.77 -1.96
C LEU A 111 0.61 -20.06 -2.73
N PRO A 112 -0.33 -20.93 -2.29
CA PRO A 112 -0.71 -22.12 -3.07
C PRO A 112 -1.31 -21.79 -4.45
N TYR A 113 -1.71 -20.54 -4.68
CA TYR A 113 -2.35 -20.06 -5.90
C TYR A 113 -1.45 -19.14 -6.72
N GLU A 114 -0.17 -18.99 -6.39
CA GLU A 114 0.75 -18.07 -7.08
C GLU A 114 0.89 -18.33 -8.59
N GLN A 115 0.52 -19.52 -9.08
CA GLN A 115 0.50 -19.89 -10.50
C GLN A 115 -0.84 -19.61 -11.21
N VAL A 116 -1.88 -19.19 -10.49
CA VAL A 116 -3.21 -18.92 -11.04
C VAL A 116 -3.21 -17.58 -11.76
N SER A 117 -3.47 -17.56 -13.06
CA SER A 117 -3.52 -16.30 -13.80
C SER A 117 -4.62 -15.37 -13.27
N LEU A 118 -4.39 -14.04 -13.34
CA LEU A 118 -5.39 -13.05 -12.95
C LEU A 118 -6.73 -13.23 -13.68
N ALA A 119 -6.69 -13.64 -14.96
CA ALA A 119 -7.89 -13.94 -15.75
C ALA A 119 -8.69 -15.12 -15.17
N GLN A 120 -8.02 -16.15 -14.66
CA GLN A 120 -8.69 -17.25 -13.96
C GLN A 120 -9.25 -16.78 -12.62
N ALA A 121 -8.51 -15.98 -11.85
CA ALA A 121 -9.01 -15.40 -10.61
C ALA A 121 -10.29 -14.57 -10.84
N GLN A 122 -10.33 -13.78 -11.93
CA GLN A 122 -11.53 -13.02 -12.31
C GLN A 122 -12.69 -13.93 -12.70
N LYS A 123 -12.44 -15.00 -13.46
CA LYS A 123 -13.47 -15.97 -13.85
C LYS A 123 -14.12 -16.66 -12.65
N TYR A 124 -13.37 -16.90 -11.58
CA TYR A 124 -13.88 -17.50 -10.35
C TYR A 124 -14.40 -16.48 -9.33
N SER A 125 -14.31 -15.19 -9.64
CA SER A 125 -14.90 -14.13 -8.82
C SER A 125 -16.39 -13.96 -9.12
N ALA A 126 -17.12 -13.34 -8.20
CA ALA A 126 -18.49 -12.88 -8.45
C ALA A 126 -18.56 -11.56 -9.25
N VAL A 127 -17.40 -11.00 -9.62
CA VAL A 127 -17.30 -9.74 -10.38
C VAL A 127 -17.51 -10.06 -11.86
N GLY A 128 -18.41 -9.30 -12.50
CA GLY A 128 -18.65 -9.43 -13.93
C GLY A 128 -17.39 -9.20 -14.76
N SER A 129 -17.36 -9.77 -15.98
CA SER A 129 -16.24 -9.62 -16.92
C SER A 129 -16.05 -8.20 -17.47
N ASP A 130 -16.95 -7.27 -17.15
CA ASP A 130 -17.02 -5.93 -17.73
C ASP A 130 -16.11 -4.89 -17.04
N GLY A 131 -15.40 -5.27 -15.97
CA GLY A 131 -14.49 -4.39 -15.25
C GLY A 131 -13.32 -5.11 -14.57
N PRO A 132 -12.26 -4.38 -14.19
CA PRO A 132 -11.12 -4.96 -13.48
C PRO A 132 -11.49 -5.39 -12.05
N LEU A 133 -10.84 -6.42 -11.52
CA LEU A 133 -11.01 -6.85 -10.12
C LEU A 133 -10.53 -5.80 -9.10
N PHE A 134 -9.56 -5.00 -9.50
CA PHE A 134 -8.96 -3.93 -8.68
C PHE A 134 -8.36 -2.86 -9.58
N SER A 135 -8.26 -1.65 -9.04
CA SER A 135 -7.58 -0.50 -9.68
C SER A 135 -6.32 -0.06 -8.93
N ALA A 136 -5.97 -0.79 -7.86
CA ALA A 136 -4.81 -0.51 -7.02
C ALA A 136 -3.94 -1.76 -6.88
N MET A 137 -2.63 -1.57 -6.73
CA MET A 137 -1.66 -2.67 -6.64
C MET A 137 -0.56 -2.38 -5.61
N LEU A 138 -0.06 -3.43 -4.97
CA LEU A 138 1.13 -3.39 -4.13
C LEU A 138 2.15 -4.44 -4.59
N ASN A 139 3.39 -4.02 -4.82
CA ASN A 139 4.52 -4.88 -5.15
C ASN A 139 5.58 -4.82 -4.05
N TYR A 140 5.77 -5.91 -3.30
CA TYR A 140 6.83 -5.97 -2.28
C TYR A 140 8.04 -6.69 -2.83
N ARG A 141 9.15 -5.96 -2.99
CA ARG A 141 10.42 -6.44 -3.53
C ARG A 141 11.44 -6.56 -2.41
N HIS A 142 11.88 -7.77 -2.13
CA HIS A 142 13.00 -8.03 -1.23
C HIS A 142 14.23 -8.40 -2.04
N THR A 143 15.33 -7.67 -1.83
CA THR A 143 16.61 -7.89 -2.54
C THR A 143 17.75 -7.50 -1.61
N GLU A 144 18.50 -8.47 -1.09
CA GLU A 144 19.64 -8.16 -0.23
C GLU A 144 20.78 -7.49 -1.03
N LEU A 145 21.09 -6.24 -0.69
CA LEU A 145 22.23 -5.52 -1.28
C LEU A 145 23.54 -6.15 -0.77
N GLY A 146 24.10 -7.07 -1.55
CA GLY A 146 25.35 -7.77 -1.24
C GLY A 146 25.48 -9.14 -1.93
N GLU A 147 24.37 -9.78 -2.32
CA GLU A 147 24.40 -11.08 -3.02
C GLU A 147 24.56 -10.95 -4.55
N THR A 148 24.12 -9.83 -5.15
CA THR A 148 24.11 -9.62 -6.61
C THR A 148 25.35 -8.93 -7.18
N ASP A 149 26.26 -8.42 -6.35
CA ASP A 149 27.39 -7.59 -6.80
C ASP A 149 28.63 -8.40 -7.25
N SER A 150 28.56 -9.74 -7.24
CA SER A 150 29.70 -10.60 -7.60
C SER A 150 29.78 -11.01 -9.06
N ASP A 151 28.67 -10.96 -9.84
CA ASP A 151 28.66 -11.40 -11.25
C ASP A 151 28.41 -10.26 -12.27
N ALA A 152 28.08 -9.04 -11.83
CA ALA A 152 27.78 -7.92 -12.73
C ALA A 152 28.99 -7.06 -13.11
N GLN A 153 30.17 -7.28 -12.50
CA GLN A 153 31.33 -6.41 -12.68
C GLN A 153 32.13 -6.63 -13.99
N GLU A 154 31.76 -7.61 -14.82
CA GLU A 154 32.36 -7.85 -16.15
C GLU A 154 31.39 -7.63 -17.33
N SER A 155 30.19 -7.10 -17.11
CA SER A 155 29.22 -6.88 -18.20
C SER A 155 29.12 -5.40 -18.57
N ASP A 156 29.35 -5.07 -19.84
CA ASP A 156 29.12 -3.75 -20.46
C ASP A 156 27.61 -3.41 -20.57
N ILE A 157 26.76 -4.19 -19.89
CA ILE A 157 25.30 -4.03 -19.85
C ILE A 157 24.95 -3.13 -18.67
N GLN A 158 24.83 -1.83 -18.95
CA GLN A 158 24.19 -0.90 -18.03
C GLN A 158 22.67 -1.08 -18.12
N ALA A 159 22.01 -1.35 -16.99
CA ALA A 159 20.56 -1.29 -16.92
C ALA A 159 20.12 0.17 -17.11
N LEU A 160 19.59 0.51 -18.29
CA LEU A 160 19.20 1.88 -18.69
C LEU A 160 17.90 2.37 -18.01
N GLY A 161 17.45 1.68 -16.95
CA GLY A 161 16.20 1.91 -16.24
C GLY A 161 15.13 0.88 -16.60
N ALA A 162 14.44 0.37 -15.57
CA ALA A 162 13.22 -0.41 -15.73
C ALA A 162 12.02 0.55 -15.65
N GLN A 163 11.25 0.64 -16.72
CA GLN A 163 10.00 1.40 -16.73
C GLN A 163 8.85 0.41 -16.53
N GLU A 164 8.53 0.09 -15.28
CA GLU A 164 7.34 -0.69 -14.93
C GLU A 164 6.11 0.21 -15.12
N ARG A 165 5.62 0.35 -16.36
CA ARG A 165 4.34 1.02 -16.62
C ARG A 165 3.22 0.01 -16.40
N THR A 166 2.52 0.16 -15.30
CA THR A 166 1.33 -0.62 -14.97
C THR A 166 0.09 0.11 -15.49
N ASN A 167 -0.93 -0.63 -15.94
CA ASN A 167 -2.19 -0.04 -16.42
C ASN A 167 -3.15 0.33 -15.25
N TYR A 168 -2.65 0.29 -14.02
CA TYR A 168 -3.45 0.57 -12.82
C TYR A 168 -3.20 2.01 -12.35
N PRO A 169 -4.25 2.77 -11.97
CA PRO A 169 -4.10 4.17 -11.57
C PRO A 169 -3.45 4.38 -10.20
N PHE A 170 -3.30 3.34 -9.37
CA PHE A 170 -2.67 3.43 -8.04
C PHE A 170 -1.73 2.26 -7.80
N ASN A 171 -0.42 2.48 -7.82
CA ASN A 171 0.56 1.43 -7.52
C ASN A 171 1.53 1.90 -6.44
N LEU A 172 1.83 0.97 -5.54
CA LEU A 172 2.83 1.13 -4.50
C LEU A 172 3.84 -0.01 -4.62
N SER A 173 5.10 0.29 -4.93
CA SER A 173 6.18 -0.67 -4.82
C SER A 173 6.99 -0.39 -3.56
N VAL A 174 7.27 -1.43 -2.80
CA VAL A 174 8.12 -1.39 -1.60
C VAL A 174 9.42 -2.10 -1.92
N ASN A 175 10.55 -1.44 -1.66
CA ASN A 175 11.87 -2.02 -1.77
C ASN A 175 12.43 -2.28 -0.37
N ASP A 176 12.65 -3.55 -0.05
CA ASP A 176 13.40 -4.00 1.12
C ASP A 176 14.78 -4.46 0.68
N TYR A 177 15.80 -3.69 1.04
CA TYR A 177 17.18 -3.97 0.68
C TYR A 177 17.92 -4.83 1.71
N GLY A 178 17.21 -5.40 2.69
CA GLY A 178 17.77 -6.15 3.80
C GLY A 178 17.92 -5.32 5.08
N ALA A 179 18.21 -6.00 6.20
CA ALA A 179 18.13 -5.43 7.54
C ALA A 179 19.06 -4.23 7.81
N ALA A 180 20.15 -4.09 7.04
CA ALA A 180 21.10 -2.99 7.15
C ALA A 180 20.66 -1.71 6.41
N HIS A 181 19.54 -1.75 5.69
CA HIS A 181 19.08 -0.67 4.83
C HIS A 181 17.65 -0.26 5.16
N VAL A 182 17.37 1.02 4.92
CA VAL A 182 16.01 1.57 4.99
C VAL A 182 15.15 1.05 3.85
N PHE A 183 13.85 0.96 4.10
CA PHE A 183 12.90 0.70 3.02
C PHE A 183 12.78 1.93 2.11
N SER A 184 12.40 1.71 0.85
CA SER A 184 11.94 2.79 -0.02
C SER A 184 10.63 2.44 -0.70
N LEU A 185 9.84 3.46 -0.99
CA LEU A 185 8.55 3.39 -1.67
C LEU A 185 8.69 4.04 -3.05
N ASP A 186 8.23 3.35 -4.08
CA ASP A 186 8.00 3.92 -5.40
C ASP A 186 6.49 3.94 -5.64
N LEU A 187 5.90 5.14 -5.64
CA LEU A 187 4.49 5.34 -5.95
C LEU A 187 4.34 5.66 -7.43
N GLN A 188 3.31 5.09 -8.04
CA GLN A 188 2.88 5.40 -9.40
C GLN A 188 1.37 5.66 -9.41
N ILE A 189 0.98 6.94 -9.42
CA ILE A 189 -0.42 7.38 -9.23
C ILE A 189 -0.87 8.23 -10.43
N ASP A 190 -2.13 8.11 -10.82
CA ASP A 190 -2.74 8.97 -11.84
C ASP A 190 -2.68 10.47 -11.47
N GLU A 191 -2.34 11.32 -12.43
CA GLU A 191 -2.10 12.76 -12.22
C GLU A 191 -3.31 13.54 -11.70
N GLN A 192 -4.52 12.98 -11.78
CA GLN A 192 -5.71 13.57 -11.16
C GLN A 192 -5.65 13.56 -9.64
N VAL A 193 -4.78 12.73 -9.05
CA VAL A 193 -4.55 12.64 -7.61
C VAL A 193 -3.14 13.14 -7.31
N GLU A 194 -3.04 13.99 -6.30
CA GLU A 194 -1.75 14.52 -5.87
C GLU A 194 -0.96 13.39 -5.16
N ILE A 195 0.17 13.01 -5.75
CA ILE A 195 0.92 11.80 -5.38
C ILE A 195 1.65 11.93 -4.03
N SER A 196 2.11 13.14 -3.66
CA SER A 196 2.81 13.33 -2.39
C SER A 196 1.87 13.12 -1.20
N ARG A 197 0.62 13.55 -1.28
CA ARG A 197 -0.42 13.24 -0.28
C ARG A 197 -0.64 11.75 -0.10
N ILE A 198 -0.64 10.97 -1.18
CA ILE A 198 -0.76 9.51 -1.07
C ILE A 198 0.48 8.92 -0.38
N ALA A 199 1.67 9.43 -0.68
CA ALA A 199 2.88 9.03 0.02
C ALA A 199 2.80 9.37 1.51
N ASP A 200 2.34 10.57 1.87
CA ASP A 200 2.16 10.99 3.26
C ASP A 200 1.11 10.15 3.99
N TYR A 201 0.05 9.71 3.30
CA TYR A 201 -0.94 8.78 3.87
C TYR A 201 -0.35 7.42 4.17
N VAL A 202 0.48 6.88 3.27
CA VAL A 202 1.17 5.61 3.49
C VAL A 202 2.15 5.75 4.66
N MET A 203 2.92 6.84 4.72
CA MET A 203 3.87 7.10 5.81
C MET A 203 3.19 7.25 7.17
N THR A 204 2.06 7.96 7.21
CA THR A 204 1.24 8.11 8.41
C THR A 204 0.67 6.76 8.84
N ALA A 205 0.09 5.99 7.91
CA ALA A 205 -0.46 4.67 8.19
C ALA A 205 0.61 3.70 8.73
N LEU A 206 1.80 3.67 8.14
CA LEU A 206 2.92 2.85 8.63
C LEU A 206 3.36 3.24 10.03
N SER A 207 3.48 4.54 10.29
CA SER A 207 3.85 5.06 11.60
C SER A 207 2.80 4.70 12.66
N THR A 208 1.51 4.90 12.35
CA THR A 208 0.40 4.56 13.26
C THR A 208 0.29 3.07 13.52
N LEU A 209 0.48 2.22 12.50
CA LEU A 209 0.41 0.77 12.65
C LEU A 209 1.55 0.19 13.49
N THR A 210 2.72 0.82 13.47
CA THR A 210 3.92 0.35 14.18
C THR A 210 4.15 1.05 15.52
N ASP A 211 3.33 2.04 15.85
CA ASP A 211 3.34 2.70 17.15
C ASP A 211 2.73 1.78 18.22
N ALA A 212 3.57 1.25 19.09
CA ALA A 212 3.17 0.39 20.21
C ALA A 212 2.24 1.08 21.23
N ALA A 213 2.16 2.42 21.23
CA ALA A 213 1.23 3.16 22.08
C ALA A 213 -0.21 3.15 21.54
N HIS A 214 -0.42 2.75 20.29
CA HIS A 214 -1.73 2.82 19.66
C HIS A 214 -2.63 1.65 20.10
N THR A 215 -3.72 1.98 20.80
CA THR A 215 -4.70 1.00 21.31
C THR A 215 -6.06 1.09 20.65
N GLN A 216 -6.24 2.05 19.73
CA GLN A 216 -7.50 2.20 19.00
C GLN A 216 -7.70 1.05 18.00
N PRO A 217 -8.96 0.67 17.73
CA PRO A 217 -9.25 -0.30 16.71
C PRO A 217 -8.91 0.24 15.32
N VAL A 218 -8.64 -0.66 14.36
CA VAL A 218 -8.16 -0.32 13.02
C VAL A 218 -9.07 0.67 12.28
N HIS A 219 -10.39 0.53 12.44
CA HIS A 219 -11.36 1.41 11.79
C HIS A 219 -11.38 2.85 12.33
N ALA A 220 -10.73 3.11 13.47
CA ALA A 220 -10.62 4.45 14.06
C ALA A 220 -9.30 5.14 13.69
N LEU A 221 -8.37 4.41 13.05
CA LEU A 221 -7.08 4.98 12.64
C LEU A 221 -7.27 6.01 11.53
N SER A 222 -6.62 7.16 11.70
CA SER A 222 -6.51 8.16 10.65
C SER A 222 -5.24 7.91 9.85
N VAL A 223 -5.35 7.99 8.52
CA VAL A 223 -4.19 8.03 7.62
C VAL A 223 -3.78 9.47 7.28
N LEU A 224 -4.49 10.48 7.81
CA LEU A 224 -4.20 11.88 7.54
C LEU A 224 -3.02 12.39 8.37
N PRO A 225 -2.01 13.02 7.74
CA PRO A 225 -0.95 13.76 8.40
C PRO A 225 -1.50 14.90 9.28
N ALA A 226 -0.81 15.21 10.38
CA ALA A 226 -1.27 16.19 11.36
C ALA A 226 -1.37 17.63 10.79
N ASP A 227 -0.47 17.99 9.87
CA ASP A 227 -0.48 19.26 9.14
C ASP A 227 -1.69 19.33 8.20
N GLU A 228 -2.04 18.23 7.52
CA GLU A 228 -3.24 18.17 6.70
C GLU A 228 -4.51 18.29 7.56
N VAL A 229 -4.59 17.61 8.70
CA VAL A 229 -5.72 17.76 9.64
C VAL A 229 -5.86 19.22 10.06
N THR A 230 -4.76 19.87 10.43
CA THR A 230 -4.76 21.30 10.83
C THR A 230 -5.23 22.19 9.69
N ARG A 231 -4.76 21.95 8.47
CA ARG A 231 -5.16 22.69 7.26
C ARG A 231 -6.66 22.51 6.97
N LEU A 232 -7.19 21.30 7.06
CA LEU A 232 -8.61 21.01 6.81
C LEU A 232 -9.51 21.64 7.87
N LEU A 233 -9.11 21.59 9.15
CA LEU A 233 -9.86 22.21 10.24
C LEU A 233 -9.89 23.73 10.11
N THR A 234 -8.76 24.36 9.73
CA THR A 234 -8.68 25.82 9.56
C THR A 234 -9.41 26.31 8.32
N GLN A 235 -9.35 25.59 7.19
CA GLN A 235 -10.07 25.96 5.96
C GLN A 235 -11.58 25.71 6.06
N GLY A 236 -12.00 24.68 6.80
CA GLY A 236 -13.42 24.38 7.04
C GLY A 236 -14.10 25.31 8.06
N GLN A 237 -13.33 26.01 8.88
CA GLN A 237 -13.82 27.02 9.82
C GLN A 237 -14.00 28.39 9.14
N GLN A 238 -14.91 28.48 8.19
CA GLN A 238 -15.51 29.78 7.91
C GLN A 238 -16.44 30.14 9.07
N SER A 239 -15.94 30.92 10.02
CA SER A 239 -16.78 31.56 11.03
C SER A 239 -17.75 32.51 10.33
N LEU A 240 -18.96 32.02 10.07
CA LEU A 240 -20.07 32.87 9.71
C LEU A 240 -20.36 33.76 10.92
N SER A 241 -20.20 35.08 10.77
CA SER A 241 -20.62 36.03 11.79
C SER A 241 -22.14 36.12 11.75
N TYR A 242 -22.81 35.43 12.67
CA TYR A 242 -24.23 35.62 12.92
C TYR A 242 -24.44 36.07 14.36
N ASP A 243 -25.44 36.94 14.55
CA ASP A 243 -25.80 37.40 15.88
C ASP A 243 -26.44 36.24 16.65
N ASN A 244 -25.65 35.63 17.53
CA ASN A 244 -26.06 34.51 18.37
C ASN A 244 -26.82 34.95 19.63
N THR A 245 -27.09 36.26 19.76
CA THR A 245 -27.84 36.83 20.88
C THR A 245 -29.28 37.22 20.51
N ALA A 246 -29.57 37.35 19.22
CA ALA A 246 -30.92 37.59 18.72
C ALA A 246 -31.69 36.27 18.56
N CYS A 247 -32.92 36.22 19.07
CA CYS A 247 -33.84 35.13 18.74
C CYS A 247 -34.26 35.22 17.27
N ILE A 248 -34.54 34.09 16.62
CA ILE A 248 -34.94 34.05 15.20
C ILE A 248 -36.09 35.02 14.87
N HIS A 249 -37.09 35.17 15.75
CA HIS A 249 -38.21 36.09 15.53
C HIS A 249 -37.79 37.58 15.48
N GLN A 250 -36.74 37.96 16.20
CA GLN A 250 -36.21 39.33 16.23
C GLN A 250 -35.44 39.70 14.96
N LEU A 251 -35.17 38.72 14.08
CA LEU A 251 -34.52 38.95 12.79
C LEU A 251 -35.53 39.25 11.66
N PHE A 252 -36.84 39.12 11.90
CA PHE A 252 -37.91 39.30 10.90
C PHE A 252 -38.95 40.38 11.26
N GLU A 253 -38.95 40.90 12.49
CA GLU A 253 -39.78 42.02 12.94
C GLU A 253 -39.02 43.35 12.92
#